data_AF-A0A4Y4KM03-F1
#
_entry.id   AF-A0A4Y4KM03-F1
#
_cell.length_a   1.000
_cell.length_b   1.000
_cell.length_c   1.000
_cell.angle_alpha   90.00
_cell.angle_beta   90.00
_cell.angle_gamma   90.00
#
_symmetry.space_group_name_H-M   'P 1'
#
loop_
_entity.id
_entity.type
_entity.pdbx_description
1 polymer ?
#
loop_
_entity_poly.entity_id
_entity_poly.type
_entity_poly.pdbx_seq_one_letter_code
_entity_poly.pdbx_strand_id
1 'polypeptide(L)'
;MVTEAERKKSKDPRRRPRREAAATPPVLRKMVAATTTTAIGRRDLAVLLLGFALAARRSELRLLDWTDLEEVEEGLAIIGDAVTRAAARAGLTAPTKVLSDLPPCWSGHSLRRGFPTAAKQAGADLIETGRHGGWVDGSKSLAGYFEQAGMWDETNTLYGIGL
;
A
#
# COMPACT_ATOMS: atom_id res chain seq x y z
N MET A 1 13.63 29.31 3.66
CA MET A 1 13.32 27.86 3.79
C MET A 1 12.87 27.62 5.21
N VAL A 2 11.65 27.12 5.43
CA VAL A 2 11.11 26.87 6.78
C VAL A 2 11.71 25.58 7.33
N THR A 3 12.30 25.65 8.51
CA THR A 3 12.99 24.54 9.19
C THR A 3 12.02 23.44 9.61
N GLU A 4 12.52 22.23 9.84
CA GLU A 4 11.71 21.07 10.25
C GLU A 4 11.06 21.27 11.64
N ALA A 5 11.69 22.03 12.52
CA ALA A 5 11.14 22.43 13.82
C ALA A 5 9.94 23.39 13.67
N GLU A 6 9.98 24.30 12.71
CA GLU A 6 8.87 25.19 12.37
C GLU A 6 7.72 24.45 11.67
N ARG A 7 8.04 23.42 10.86
CA ARG A 7 7.04 22.50 10.27
C ARG A 7 6.27 21.71 11.33
N LYS A 8 6.93 21.28 12.41
CA LYS A 8 6.32 20.50 13.51
C LYS A 8 5.46 21.36 14.45
N LYS A 9 5.77 22.67 14.56
CA LYS A 9 5.00 23.66 15.36
C LYS A 9 3.81 24.27 14.61
N SER A 10 3.71 24.09 13.29
CA SER A 10 2.64 24.67 12.49
C SER A 10 1.27 24.04 12.84
N LYS A 11 0.41 24.82 13.51
CA LYS A 11 -1.01 24.51 13.79
C LYS A 11 -1.89 24.72 12.54
N ASP A 12 -1.45 24.31 11.35
CA ASP A 12 -2.25 24.44 10.13
C ASP A 12 -3.49 23.52 10.25
N PRO A 13 -4.73 24.07 10.32
CA PRO A 13 -5.93 23.26 10.46
C PRO A 13 -6.15 22.30 9.29
N ARG A 14 -5.51 22.52 8.13
CA ARG A 14 -5.51 21.61 6.97
C ARG A 14 -4.70 20.33 7.19
N ARG A 15 -3.86 20.26 8.23
CA ARG A 15 -2.98 19.13 8.53
C ARG A 15 -3.49 18.19 9.62
N ARG A 16 -4.56 18.54 10.34
CA ARG A 16 -5.16 17.58 11.27
C ARG A 16 -5.84 16.48 10.46
N PRO A 17 -5.53 15.18 10.68
CA PRO A 17 -6.28 14.12 10.03
C PRO A 17 -7.75 14.27 10.41
N ARG A 18 -8.57 14.60 9.41
CA ARG A 18 -10.01 14.70 9.58
C ARG A 18 -10.50 13.32 9.98
N ARG A 19 -11.07 13.19 11.18
CA ARG A 19 -11.76 11.96 11.58
C ARG A 19 -12.98 11.83 10.68
N GLU A 20 -12.94 10.88 9.76
CA GLU A 20 -14.06 10.61 8.87
C GLU A 20 -15.13 9.82 9.62
N ALA A 21 -16.40 10.11 9.32
CA ALA A 21 -17.51 9.35 9.89
C ALA A 21 -17.47 7.91 9.35
N ALA A 22 -17.76 6.92 10.20
CA ALA A 22 -17.84 5.53 9.77
C ALA A 22 -19.03 5.31 8.83
N ALA A 23 -18.77 4.73 7.65
CA ALA A 23 -19.81 4.34 6.70
C ALA A 23 -20.47 3.01 7.13
N THR A 24 -21.21 3.03 8.23
CA THR A 24 -21.99 1.86 8.72
C THR A 24 -23.04 1.44 7.69
N PRO A 25 -23.59 0.21 7.72
CA PRO A 25 -24.57 -0.24 6.73
C PRO A 25 -25.77 0.71 6.52
N PRO A 26 -26.37 1.34 7.57
CA PRO A 26 -27.40 2.35 7.36
C PRO A 26 -26.91 3.62 6.62
N VAL A 27 -25.67 4.05 6.87
CA VAL A 27 -25.05 5.18 6.17
C VAL A 27 -24.72 4.81 4.74
N LEU A 28 -24.13 3.64 4.52
CA LEU A 28 -23.78 3.13 3.19
C LEU A 28 -25.01 3.01 2.29
N ARG A 29 -26.15 2.51 2.82
CA ARG A 29 -27.42 2.47 2.09
C ARG A 29 -27.87 3.85 1.61
N LYS A 30 -27.71 4.89 2.44
CA LYS A 30 -28.01 6.28 2.06
C LYS A 30 -27.05 6.80 0.99
N MET A 31 -25.75 6.48 1.09
CA MET A 31 -24.76 6.85 0.08
C MET A 31 -25.05 6.19 -1.28
N VAL A 32 -25.36 4.90 -1.27
CA VAL A 32 -25.76 4.13 -2.46
C VAL A 32 -27.02 4.72 -3.09
N ALA A 33 -28.04 5.03 -2.29
CA ALA A 33 -29.29 5.62 -2.80
C ALA A 33 -29.10 7.02 -3.42
N ALA A 34 -28.03 7.74 -3.05
CA ALA A 34 -27.69 9.03 -3.62
C ALA A 34 -26.90 8.94 -4.94
N THR A 35 -26.46 7.74 -5.36
CA THR A 35 -25.76 7.54 -6.64
C THR A 35 -26.75 7.63 -7.82
N THR A 36 -26.23 7.97 -9.01
CA THR A 36 -27.05 8.08 -10.23
C THR A 36 -26.97 6.82 -11.09
N THR A 37 -27.87 6.68 -12.07
CA THR A 37 -27.85 5.57 -13.04
C THR A 37 -26.92 5.81 -14.24
N THR A 38 -26.19 6.93 -14.25
CA THR A 38 -25.19 7.25 -15.26
C THR A 38 -23.98 6.31 -15.15
N ALA A 39 -23.09 6.32 -16.16
CA ALA A 39 -21.83 5.57 -16.08
C ALA A 39 -20.98 5.97 -14.85
N ILE A 40 -20.91 7.27 -14.54
CA ILE A 40 -20.22 7.79 -13.35
C ILE A 40 -20.92 7.29 -12.08
N GLY A 41 -22.25 7.36 -12.01
CA GLY A 41 -22.98 6.89 -10.84
C GLY A 41 -22.84 5.38 -10.59
N ARG A 42 -22.80 4.55 -11.65
CA ARG A 42 -22.50 3.12 -11.52
C ARG A 42 -21.07 2.85 -11.05
N ARG A 43 -20.10 3.66 -11.48
CA ARG A 43 -18.72 3.59 -10.98
C ARG A 43 -18.67 3.94 -9.50
N ASP A 44 -19.32 5.03 -9.08
CA ASP A 44 -19.34 5.46 -7.69
C ASP A 44 -20.02 4.42 -6.79
N LEU A 45 -21.10 3.81 -7.27
CA LEU A 45 -21.76 2.68 -6.62
C LEU A 45 -20.80 1.51 -6.41
N ALA A 46 -20.08 1.09 -7.46
CA ALA A 46 -19.11 0.01 -7.37
C ALA A 46 -17.98 0.35 -6.38
N VAL A 47 -17.44 1.57 -6.42
CA VAL A 47 -16.40 2.05 -5.49
C VAL A 47 -16.88 1.99 -4.03
N LEU A 48 -18.12 2.42 -3.76
CA LEU A 48 -18.68 2.40 -2.40
C LEU A 48 -18.88 0.97 -1.88
N LEU A 49 -19.48 0.10 -2.71
CA LEU A 49 -19.80 -1.27 -2.31
C LEU A 49 -18.55 -2.15 -2.20
N LEU A 50 -17.66 -2.11 -3.19
CA LEU A 50 -16.41 -2.86 -3.17
C LEU A 50 -15.47 -2.36 -2.07
N GLY A 51 -15.39 -1.04 -1.88
CA GLY A 51 -14.61 -0.43 -0.80
C GLY A 51 -15.07 -0.88 0.58
N PHE A 52 -16.38 -0.94 0.81
CA PHE A 52 -16.95 -1.44 2.06
C PHE A 52 -16.72 -2.95 2.22
N ALA A 53 -17.03 -3.76 1.21
CA ALA A 53 -16.92 -5.22 1.26
C ALA A 53 -15.49 -5.71 1.50
N LEU A 54 -14.50 -5.03 0.91
CA LEU A 54 -13.08 -5.38 1.03
C LEU A 54 -12.37 -4.66 2.18
N ALA A 55 -13.03 -3.71 2.85
CA ALA A 55 -12.37 -2.71 3.71
C ALA A 55 -11.18 -2.01 3.01
N ALA A 56 -11.28 -1.82 1.69
CA ALA A 56 -10.16 -1.43 0.84
C ALA A 56 -9.85 0.07 0.94
N ARG A 57 -8.57 0.41 0.85
CA ARG A 57 -8.12 1.81 0.72
C ARG A 57 -8.27 2.30 -0.72
N ARG A 58 -8.27 3.63 -0.90
CA ARG A 58 -8.35 4.26 -2.24
C ARG A 58 -7.33 3.72 -3.25
N SER A 59 -6.13 3.39 -2.79
CA SER A 59 -5.06 2.87 -3.64
C SER A 59 -5.28 1.41 -4.01
N GLU A 60 -5.96 0.64 -3.17
CA GLU A 60 -6.30 -0.76 -3.42
C GLU A 60 -7.46 -0.85 -4.41
N LEU A 61 -8.51 -0.03 -4.26
CA LEU A 61 -9.62 0.03 -5.22
C LEU A 61 -9.19 0.50 -6.61
N ARG A 62 -8.20 1.39 -6.69
CA ARG A 62 -7.66 1.88 -7.98
C ARG A 62 -6.94 0.78 -8.76
N LEU A 63 -6.43 -0.23 -8.06
CA LEU A 63 -5.65 -1.31 -8.68
C LEU A 63 -6.51 -2.50 -9.10
N LEU A 64 -7.79 -2.56 -8.71
CA LEU A 64 -8.71 -3.60 -9.15
C LEU A 64 -8.89 -3.55 -10.67
N ASP A 65 -8.68 -4.69 -11.30
CA ASP A 65 -8.94 -4.92 -12.72
C ASP A 65 -10.07 -5.95 -12.90
N TRP A 66 -10.63 -6.03 -14.10
CA TRP A 66 -11.67 -7.03 -14.44
C TRP A 66 -11.17 -8.46 -14.21
N THR A 67 -9.86 -8.69 -14.32
CA THR A 67 -9.23 -9.99 -14.07
C THR A 67 -9.12 -10.36 -12.58
N ASP A 68 -9.40 -9.44 -11.67
CA ASP A 68 -9.49 -9.68 -10.22
C ASP A 68 -10.86 -10.17 -9.76
N LEU A 69 -11.81 -10.28 -10.68
CA LEU A 69 -13.16 -10.73 -10.43
C LEU A 69 -13.36 -12.15 -10.95
N GLU A 70 -13.93 -13.00 -10.12
CA GLU A 70 -14.40 -14.34 -10.48
C GLU A 70 -15.89 -14.43 -10.12
N GLU A 71 -16.72 -14.79 -11.10
CA GLU A 71 -18.13 -15.08 -10.86
C GLU A 71 -18.25 -16.46 -10.21
N VAL A 72 -18.90 -16.52 -9.05
CA VAL A 72 -19.17 -17.72 -8.27
C VAL A 72 -20.68 -17.81 -7.99
N GLU A 73 -21.15 -18.96 -7.48
CA GLU A 73 -22.58 -19.19 -7.25
C GLU A 73 -23.20 -18.13 -6.32
N GLU A 74 -22.45 -17.68 -5.31
CA GLU A 74 -22.87 -16.66 -4.34
C GLU A 74 -22.67 -15.20 -4.81
N GLY A 75 -22.13 -14.97 -6.02
CA GLY A 75 -21.93 -13.64 -6.60
C GLY A 75 -20.53 -13.43 -7.18
N LEU A 76 -19.85 -12.35 -6.78
CA LEU A 76 -18.51 -12.00 -7.25
C LEU A 76 -17.47 -12.27 -6.15
N ALA A 77 -16.58 -13.22 -6.40
CA ALA A 77 -15.36 -13.38 -5.63
C ALA A 77 -14.31 -12.39 -6.13
N ILE A 78 -13.66 -11.69 -5.21
CA ILE A 78 -12.59 -10.74 -5.53
C ILE A 78 -11.28 -11.35 -5.09
N ILE A 79 -10.41 -11.62 -6.05
CA ILE A 79 -9.12 -12.22 -5.80
C ILE A 79 -8.14 -11.08 -5.53
N GLY A 80 -8.02 -10.69 -4.26
CA GLY A 80 -7.11 -9.65 -3.79
C GLY A 80 -5.61 -10.02 -3.88
N ASP A 81 -5.23 -10.88 -4.83
CA ASP A 81 -3.91 -11.48 -4.91
C ASP A 81 -3.29 -11.45 -6.31
N ALA A 82 -3.45 -10.31 -7.00
CA ALA A 82 -2.92 -10.08 -8.33
C ALA A 82 -1.42 -10.42 -8.44
N VAL A 83 -0.63 -10.12 -7.40
CA VAL A 83 0.82 -10.43 -7.40
C VAL A 83 1.08 -11.93 -7.29
N THR A 84 0.40 -12.67 -6.41
CA THR A 84 0.57 -14.14 -6.35
C THR A 84 0.15 -14.78 -7.66
N ARG A 85 -0.93 -14.33 -8.29
CA ARG A 85 -1.37 -14.89 -9.59
C ARG A 85 -0.40 -14.55 -10.71
N ALA A 86 0.10 -13.32 -10.77
CA ALA A 86 1.13 -12.94 -11.74
C ALA A 86 2.39 -13.79 -11.55
N ALA A 87 2.82 -14.00 -10.31
CA ALA A 87 3.94 -14.87 -9.98
C ALA A 87 3.68 -16.33 -10.38
N ALA A 88 2.49 -16.87 -10.12
CA ALA A 88 2.10 -18.22 -10.53
C ALA A 88 2.11 -18.39 -12.06
N ARG A 89 1.52 -17.44 -12.80
CA ARG A 89 1.54 -17.43 -14.27
C ARG A 89 2.95 -17.34 -14.84
N ALA A 90 3.85 -16.65 -14.14
CA ALA A 90 5.27 -16.55 -14.51
C ALA A 90 6.12 -17.73 -14.03
N GLY A 91 5.54 -18.75 -13.38
CA GLY A 91 6.27 -19.90 -12.84
C GLY A 91 7.20 -19.57 -11.67
N LEU A 92 6.94 -18.47 -10.95
CA LEU A 92 7.76 -17.99 -9.83
C LEU A 92 7.34 -18.56 -8.46
N THR A 93 6.47 -19.58 -8.43
CA THR A 93 6.00 -20.23 -7.19
C THR A 93 6.91 -21.36 -6.71
N ALA A 94 8.02 -21.59 -7.41
CA ALA A 94 9.13 -22.46 -7.01
C ALA A 94 10.46 -21.72 -7.22
N PRO A 95 11.58 -22.15 -6.60
CA PRO A 95 12.89 -21.59 -6.90
C PRO A 95 13.16 -21.68 -8.40
N THR A 96 13.53 -20.55 -9.01
CA THR A 96 13.82 -20.47 -10.45
C THR A 96 15.29 -20.15 -10.66
N LYS A 97 15.81 -20.38 -11.87
CA LYS A 97 17.18 -19.97 -12.23
C LYS A 97 17.40 -18.46 -12.15
N VAL A 98 16.33 -17.66 -12.23
CA VAL A 98 16.38 -16.19 -12.21
C VAL A 98 16.31 -15.66 -10.78
N LEU A 99 15.59 -16.35 -9.89
CA LEU A 99 15.42 -15.99 -8.48
C LEU A 99 15.72 -17.21 -7.61
N SER A 100 16.95 -17.70 -7.66
CA SER A 100 17.37 -18.92 -6.94
C SER A 100 17.47 -18.72 -5.44
N ASP A 101 17.79 -17.50 -5.01
CA ASP A 101 18.20 -17.21 -3.63
C ASP A 101 17.06 -16.66 -2.76
N LEU A 102 15.86 -16.56 -3.32
CA LEU A 102 14.68 -16.01 -2.66
C LEU A 102 13.59 -17.07 -2.49
N PRO A 103 12.88 -17.07 -1.34
CA PRO A 103 11.72 -17.93 -1.17
C PRO A 103 10.63 -17.52 -2.18
N PRO A 104 9.97 -18.48 -2.86
CA PRO A 104 9.03 -18.19 -3.95
C PRO A 104 7.63 -17.80 -3.43
N CYS A 105 7.56 -16.81 -2.53
CA CYS A 105 6.32 -16.30 -1.96
C CYS A 105 6.15 -14.80 -2.29
N TRP A 106 5.18 -14.51 -3.16
CA TRP A 106 5.00 -13.18 -3.74
C TRP A 106 3.58 -12.70 -3.57
N SER A 107 3.36 -11.64 -2.81
CA SER A 107 2.04 -11.01 -2.67
C SER A 107 2.13 -9.50 -2.84
N GLY A 108 1.00 -8.79 -2.78
CA GLY A 108 0.99 -7.33 -2.75
C GLY A 108 1.90 -6.76 -1.66
N HIS A 109 2.07 -7.48 -0.55
CA HIS A 109 2.99 -7.09 0.52
C HIS A 109 4.45 -7.14 0.09
N SER A 110 4.85 -8.07 -0.79
CA SER A 110 6.22 -8.15 -1.32
C SER A 110 6.61 -6.86 -2.06
N LEU A 111 5.71 -6.32 -2.90
CA LEU A 111 5.94 -5.03 -3.57
C LEU A 111 5.97 -3.87 -2.57
N ARG A 112 5.10 -3.91 -1.54
CA ARG A 112 5.04 -2.91 -0.49
C ARG A 112 6.34 -2.81 0.32
N ARG A 113 7.00 -3.95 0.59
CA ARG A 113 8.34 -3.97 1.22
C ARG A 113 9.46 -3.62 0.24
N GLY A 114 9.34 -4.06 -1.01
CA GLY A 114 10.36 -3.84 -2.04
C GLY A 114 10.61 -2.36 -2.33
N PHE A 115 9.55 -1.54 -2.37
CA PHE A 115 9.68 -0.09 -2.60
C PHE A 115 10.62 0.62 -1.60
N PRO A 116 10.39 0.60 -0.27
CA PRO A 116 11.25 1.29 0.67
C PRO A 116 12.67 0.69 0.73
N THR A 117 12.80 -0.63 0.55
CA THR A 117 14.12 -1.28 0.46
C THR A 117 14.92 -0.75 -0.73
N ALA A 118 14.32 -0.72 -1.92
CA ALA A 118 14.97 -0.20 -3.13
C ALA A 118 15.28 1.30 -3.00
N ALA A 119 14.37 2.08 -2.40
CA ALA A 119 14.60 3.50 -2.15
C ALA A 119 15.81 3.74 -1.23
N LYS A 120 15.93 2.98 -0.13
CA LYS A 120 17.11 3.03 0.75
C LYS A 120 18.38 2.61 0.03
N GLN A 121 18.35 1.52 -0.74
CA GLN A 121 19.50 1.07 -1.54
C GLN A 121 19.94 2.11 -2.59
N ALA A 122 19.00 2.91 -3.11
CA ALA A 122 19.28 4.03 -4.00
C ALA A 122 19.72 5.32 -3.26
N GLY A 123 19.91 5.28 -1.94
CA GLY A 123 20.32 6.43 -1.13
C GLY A 123 19.21 7.43 -0.81
N ALA A 124 17.94 7.09 -1.05
CA ALA A 124 16.83 7.98 -0.73
C ALA A 124 16.59 8.08 0.79
N ASP A 125 16.13 9.24 1.24
CA ASP A 125 15.83 9.50 2.64
C ASP A 125 14.54 8.80 3.12
N LEU A 126 14.53 8.42 4.39
CA LEU A 126 13.43 7.72 5.07
C LEU A 126 12.13 8.54 5.04
N ILE A 127 12.21 9.84 5.29
CA ILE A 127 11.03 10.70 5.42
C ILE A 127 10.37 10.92 4.07
N GLU A 128 11.16 11.27 3.04
CA GLU A 128 10.61 11.46 1.69
C GLU A 128 10.06 10.15 1.09
N THR A 129 10.75 9.03 1.34
CA THR A 129 10.24 7.69 0.96
C THR A 129 8.94 7.37 1.69
N GLY A 130 8.85 7.71 2.98
CA GLY A 130 7.64 7.52 3.78
C GLY A 130 6.47 8.33 3.26
N ARG A 131 6.68 9.60 2.93
CA ARG A 131 5.66 10.48 2.35
C ARG A 131 5.18 10.00 1.00
N HIS A 132 6.10 9.56 0.12
CA HIS A 132 5.73 8.98 -1.18
C HIS A 132 4.88 7.72 -1.01
N GLY A 133 5.29 6.84 -0.10
CA GLY A 133 4.59 5.59 0.16
C GLY A 133 3.40 5.69 1.11
N GLY A 134 3.04 6.87 1.60
CA GLY A 134 1.89 7.06 2.50
C GLY A 134 2.07 6.49 3.92
N TRP A 135 3.31 6.32 4.39
CA TRP A 135 3.58 6.10 5.80
C TRP A 135 3.56 7.43 6.56
N VAL A 136 3.19 7.36 7.84
CA VAL A 136 3.37 8.50 8.75
C VAL A 136 4.85 8.70 9.07
N ASP A 137 5.28 9.94 9.23
CA ASP A 137 6.64 10.28 9.66
C ASP A 137 6.94 9.55 10.99
N GLY A 138 8.05 8.80 11.05
CA GLY A 138 8.40 7.95 12.20
C GLY A 138 7.71 6.58 12.24
N SER A 139 7.15 6.10 11.14
CA SER A 139 6.56 4.76 11.07
C SER A 139 7.58 3.65 11.39
N LYS A 140 7.29 2.85 12.43
CA LYS A 140 8.10 1.69 12.80
C LYS A 140 8.22 0.66 11.67
N SER A 141 7.15 0.46 10.90
CA SER A 141 7.17 -0.48 9.76
C SER A 141 8.13 0.00 8.66
N LEU A 142 8.14 1.30 8.37
CA LEU A 142 9.05 1.85 7.37
C LEU A 142 10.51 1.82 7.85
N ALA A 143 10.74 2.19 9.11
CA ALA A 143 12.05 2.14 9.74
C ALA A 143 12.65 0.72 9.65
N GLY A 144 11.84 -0.31 9.95
CA GLY A 144 12.29 -1.70 9.83
C GLY A 144 12.72 -2.09 8.41
N TYR A 145 12.03 -1.62 7.36
CA TYR A 145 12.46 -1.89 5.98
C TYR A 145 13.77 -1.18 5.62
N PHE A 146 13.98 0.03 6.13
CA PHE A 146 15.21 0.81 5.92
C PHE A 146 16.40 0.22 6.69
N GLU A 147 16.20 -0.17 7.95
CA GLU A 147 17.20 -0.85 8.76
C GLU A 147 17.64 -2.16 8.11
N GLN A 148 16.67 -2.96 7.64
CA GLN A 148 16.98 -4.20 6.94
C GLN A 148 17.76 -3.94 5.63
N ALA A 149 17.38 -2.91 4.88
CA ALA A 149 18.04 -2.58 3.61
C ALA A 149 19.46 -2.01 3.80
N GLY A 150 19.68 -1.24 4.87
CA GLY A 150 20.97 -0.63 5.20
C GLY A 150 21.87 -1.48 6.10
N MET A 151 21.47 -2.71 6.44
CA MET A 151 22.21 -3.51 7.42
C MET A 151 23.66 -3.83 7.02
N TRP A 152 24.01 -3.71 5.74
CA TRP A 152 25.36 -3.98 5.23
C TRP A 152 26.00 -2.80 4.51
N ASP A 153 25.36 -1.62 4.53
CA ASP A 153 25.90 -0.42 3.89
C ASP A 153 26.69 0.45 4.88
N GLU A 154 27.26 1.54 4.37
CA GLU A 154 28.05 2.51 5.12
C GLU A 154 27.26 3.30 6.18
N THR A 155 25.93 3.20 6.17
CA THR A 155 25.06 3.79 7.20
C THR A 155 24.82 2.85 8.38
N ASN A 156 25.25 1.59 8.29
CA ASN A 156 25.30 0.71 9.45
C ASN A 156 26.26 1.31 10.49
N THR A 157 25.80 1.45 11.74
CA THR A 157 26.60 1.96 12.86
C THR A 157 27.85 1.11 13.16
N LEU A 158 27.88 -0.14 12.71
CA LEU A 158 29.04 -1.03 12.80
C LEU A 158 30.02 -0.83 11.63
N TYR A 159 29.66 -0.07 10.60
CA TYR A 159 30.56 0.21 9.49
C TYR A 159 31.68 1.15 9.96
N GLY A 160 32.93 0.73 9.79
CA GLY A 160 34.11 1.55 10.09
C GLY A 160 34.50 1.64 11.57
N ILE A 161 33.83 0.94 12.49
CA ILE A 161 34.20 0.93 13.93
C ILE A 161 35.30 -0.08 14.29
N GLY A 162 35.78 -0.86 13.31
CA GLY A 162 36.95 -1.74 13.47
C GLY A 162 36.72 -3.03 14.26
N LEU A 163 35.48 -3.55 14.28
CA LEU A 163 35.13 -4.89 14.78
C LEU A 163 34.80 -5.83 13.62
#